data_AF-A0A7J7JNX4-F1
#
_entry.id   AF-A0A7J7JNX4-F1
#
_cell.length_a   1.000
_cell.length_b   1.000
_cell.length_c   1.000
_cell.angle_alpha   90.00
_cell.angle_beta   90.00
_cell.angle_gamma   90.00
#
_symmetry.space_group_name_H-M   'P 1'
#
loop_
_entity.id
_entity.type
_entity.pdbx_description
1 polymer ?
#
loop_
_entity_poly.entity_id
_entity_poly.type
_entity_poly.pdbx_seq_one_letter_code
_entity_poly.pdbx_strand_id
1 'polypeptide(L)'
;MGLGEFVKDLNVNQSLLECLKDVVEVQAWHVIGDVDFLKEKSLRRLYGDSEGEDIVLIYDDEEDTFHAMDAVCSHEGGPLDLGNIEDIGGDRCLVCPWHRYEFKLTDGYSETTGLQQDVYPLMEVDGKLYIRTGEMELSLEPKLPAAAPEVVTLPPEHSVPSAASLNTLTSAAFQVLTAADPFEKIRLSELLGGEWCSGAITELGNCPPPDHPVRNSDHLQVVAPGKEGKRGKGGSLSSRISILHAMANIELWAIDLSWDILARFVPHFRLQGKLLPKEFSDDFVRVAREETKHFRLLNDRLNNLGSHFGALPVHNGLWESAETTNHSLLARLAVVHMVHEARGLDVQPVQIRKFERQNDQESLSILQTVFTEEITHVAAGMKWFNYICEHSETKLDPVKTFHEIVRKNFRGYLKPPFNTEARSKAGMTPEWYEPLTKTGSAAKSVQVSAGVTVHQGS
;
A
#
# COMPACT_ATOMS: atom_id res chain seq x y z
N MET A 1 30.82 -51.20 43.09
CA MET A 1 29.71 -52.12 42.73
C MET A 1 28.43 -51.45 43.22
N GLY A 2 27.40 -51.09 42.45
CA GLY A 2 27.16 -50.83 41.02
C GLY A 2 26.23 -49.59 40.97
N LEU A 3 26.30 -48.66 40.03
CA LEU A 3 25.76 -48.76 38.67
C LEU A 3 24.54 -49.68 38.57
N GLY A 4 23.39 -49.19 39.03
CA GLY A 4 22.13 -49.89 38.79
C GLY A 4 20.99 -49.45 39.68
N GLU A 5 20.63 -48.16 39.72
CA GLU A 5 19.30 -47.70 40.16
C GLU A 5 19.11 -46.18 39.93
N PHE A 6 19.31 -45.69 38.71
CA PHE A 6 18.86 -44.34 38.32
C PHE A 6 18.58 -44.31 36.81
N VAL A 7 17.75 -45.25 36.35
CA VAL A 7 17.17 -45.21 34.99
C VAL A 7 15.68 -45.56 35.10
N LYS A 8 14.93 -44.68 35.78
CA LYS A 8 13.46 -44.62 35.64
C LYS A 8 12.91 -43.19 35.55
N ASP A 9 13.67 -42.16 35.88
CA ASP A 9 13.18 -40.77 35.87
C ASP A 9 13.59 -39.92 34.66
N LEU A 10 14.36 -40.47 33.71
CA LEU A 10 14.69 -39.76 32.45
C LEU A 10 13.64 -39.96 31.34
N ASN A 11 12.83 -41.02 31.43
CA ASN A 11 11.81 -41.32 30.40
C ASN A 11 10.50 -40.52 30.60
N VAL A 12 10.28 -40.01 31.81
CA VAL A 12 9.08 -39.21 32.13
C VAL A 12 9.20 -37.80 31.56
N ASN A 13 10.39 -37.19 31.55
CA ASN A 13 10.61 -35.85 31.00
C ASN A 13 10.58 -35.81 29.47
N GLN A 14 11.07 -36.85 28.78
CA GLN A 14 10.97 -36.94 27.31
C GLN A 14 9.53 -37.17 26.86
N SER A 15 8.81 -38.07 27.55
CA SER A 15 7.38 -38.28 27.33
C SER A 15 6.55 -37.04 27.64
N LEU A 16 6.87 -36.27 28.68
CA LEU A 16 6.19 -34.99 28.96
C LEU A 16 6.53 -33.92 27.93
N LEU A 17 7.77 -33.85 27.43
CA LEU A 17 8.17 -32.92 26.36
C LEU A 17 7.55 -33.31 25.02
N GLU A 18 7.42 -34.60 24.71
CA GLU A 18 6.71 -35.09 23.53
C GLU A 18 5.20 -34.86 23.67
N CYS A 19 4.60 -35.18 24.82
CA CYS A 19 3.20 -34.86 25.08
C CYS A 19 2.93 -33.34 25.12
N LEU A 20 3.87 -32.52 25.59
CA LEU A 20 3.75 -31.05 25.53
C LEU A 20 3.94 -30.55 24.10
N LYS A 21 4.80 -31.17 23.29
CA LYS A 21 4.89 -30.87 21.85
C LYS A 21 3.62 -31.28 21.12
N ASP A 22 3.05 -32.44 21.41
CA ASP A 22 1.78 -32.90 20.84
C ASP A 22 0.62 -32.01 21.30
N VAL A 23 0.61 -31.54 22.56
CA VAL A 23 -0.40 -30.59 23.07
C VAL A 23 -0.24 -29.20 22.45
N VAL A 24 0.99 -28.73 22.23
CA VAL A 24 1.27 -27.45 21.53
C VAL A 24 1.00 -27.58 20.02
N GLU A 25 1.23 -28.75 19.41
CA GLU A 25 0.88 -29.03 18.02
C GLU A 25 -0.64 -29.09 17.83
N VAL A 26 -1.41 -29.65 18.78
CA VAL A 26 -2.88 -29.70 18.74
C VAL A 26 -3.51 -28.33 19.02
N GLN A 27 -2.88 -27.45 19.81
CA GLN A 27 -3.37 -26.09 20.08
C GLN A 27 -3.19 -25.10 18.91
N ALA A 28 -2.45 -25.47 17.87
CA ALA A 28 -2.21 -24.60 16.73
C ALA A 28 -3.20 -24.79 15.56
N TRP A 29 -3.99 -25.88 15.56
CA TRP A 29 -4.95 -26.22 14.49
C TRP A 29 -6.38 -25.90 14.88
N HIS A 30 -7.04 -25.07 14.07
CA HIS A 30 -8.41 -24.64 14.27
C HIS A 30 -9.32 -25.24 13.22
N VAL A 31 -10.48 -25.76 13.63
CA VAL A 31 -11.48 -26.26 12.69
C VAL A 31 -12.21 -25.08 12.03
N ILE A 32 -12.18 -25.01 10.71
CA ILE A 32 -12.91 -23.98 9.95
C ILE A 32 -14.37 -24.41 9.74
N GLY A 33 -14.58 -25.66 9.32
CA GLY A 33 -15.92 -26.12 8.96
C GLY A 33 -15.92 -27.39 8.13
N ASP A 34 -17.11 -27.76 7.66
CA ASP A 34 -17.34 -28.88 6.76
C ASP A 34 -16.82 -28.58 5.35
N VAL A 35 -16.10 -29.53 4.75
CA VAL A 35 -15.46 -29.36 3.44
C VAL A 35 -16.48 -29.06 2.34
N ASP A 36 -17.61 -29.78 2.30
CA ASP A 36 -18.61 -29.61 1.24
C ASP A 36 -19.22 -28.21 1.27
N PHE A 37 -19.49 -27.69 2.47
CA PHE A 37 -19.94 -26.31 2.66
C PHE A 37 -18.88 -25.28 2.25
N LEU A 38 -17.60 -25.54 2.55
CA LEU A 38 -16.53 -24.61 2.23
C LEU A 38 -16.26 -24.54 0.72
N LYS A 39 -16.46 -25.63 -0.03
CA LYS A 39 -16.35 -25.70 -1.50
C LYS A 39 -17.38 -24.84 -2.24
N GLU A 40 -18.47 -24.40 -1.59
CA GLU A 40 -19.51 -23.57 -2.21
C GLU A 40 -19.01 -22.18 -2.68
N LYS A 41 -17.87 -21.70 -2.16
CA LYS A 41 -17.26 -20.42 -2.55
C LYS A 41 -15.76 -20.58 -2.76
N SER A 42 -15.28 -20.15 -3.93
CA SER A 42 -13.83 -20.18 -4.24
C SER A 42 -12.99 -19.30 -3.32
N LEU A 43 -13.53 -18.15 -2.88
CA LEU A 43 -12.86 -17.26 -1.93
C LEU A 43 -13.78 -16.97 -0.75
N ARG A 44 -13.25 -17.14 0.46
CA ARG A 44 -13.97 -16.87 1.70
C ARG A 44 -13.05 -16.20 2.70
N ARG A 45 -13.49 -15.06 3.23
CA ARG A 45 -12.79 -14.40 4.33
C ARG A 45 -13.09 -15.14 5.64
N LEU A 46 -12.03 -15.44 6.39
CA LEU A 46 -12.04 -15.88 7.77
C LEU A 46 -11.58 -14.69 8.61
N TYR A 47 -12.41 -14.27 9.56
CA TYR A 47 -12.17 -13.09 10.38
C TYR A 47 -11.31 -13.45 11.58
N GLY A 48 -10.16 -12.79 11.71
CA GLY A 48 -9.27 -12.91 12.86
C GLY A 48 -9.84 -12.23 14.11
N ASP A 49 -9.18 -12.42 15.24
CA ASP A 49 -9.48 -11.74 16.50
C ASP A 49 -8.93 -10.31 16.59
N SER A 50 -8.02 -9.91 15.71
CA SER A 50 -7.57 -8.52 15.57
C SER A 50 -7.58 -8.01 14.12
N GLU A 51 -7.61 -6.67 13.95
CA GLU A 51 -7.63 -6.05 12.62
C GLU A 51 -6.34 -6.36 11.85
N GLY A 52 -6.49 -6.88 10.62
CA GLY A 52 -5.36 -7.22 9.76
C GLY A 52 -4.91 -8.67 9.81
N GLU A 53 -5.51 -9.48 10.67
CA GLU A 53 -5.25 -10.93 10.83
C GLU A 53 -6.20 -11.82 10.04
N ASP A 54 -7.11 -11.21 9.28
CA ASP A 54 -8.04 -11.95 8.43
C ASP A 54 -7.30 -12.82 7.42
N ILE A 55 -7.83 -14.01 7.18
CA ILE A 55 -7.32 -14.98 6.22
C ILE A 55 -8.32 -15.12 5.09
N VAL A 56 -7.84 -15.25 3.85
CA VAL A 56 -8.65 -15.73 2.75
C VAL A 56 -8.44 -17.24 2.62
N LEU A 57 -9.53 -18.00 2.85
CA LEU A 57 -9.63 -19.38 2.47
C LEU A 57 -9.97 -19.45 0.98
N ILE A 58 -9.19 -20.26 0.26
CA ILE A 58 -9.22 -20.36 -1.19
C ILE A 58 -9.52 -21.82 -1.53
N TYR A 59 -10.60 -22.06 -2.25
CA TYR A 59 -10.86 -23.35 -2.87
C TYR A 59 -10.51 -23.25 -4.35
N ASP A 60 -9.51 -24.03 -4.77
CA ASP A 60 -9.13 -24.19 -6.16
C ASP A 60 -9.93 -25.34 -6.78
N ASP A 61 -10.91 -24.99 -7.60
CA ASP A 61 -11.83 -25.95 -8.23
C ASP A 61 -11.18 -26.78 -9.33
N GLU A 62 -10.07 -26.31 -9.92
CA GLU A 62 -9.32 -27.05 -10.95
C GLU A 62 -8.51 -28.20 -10.35
N GLU A 63 -7.88 -27.97 -9.20
CA GLU A 63 -7.03 -28.95 -8.50
C GLU A 63 -7.78 -29.70 -7.38
N ASP A 64 -9.02 -29.29 -7.07
CA ASP A 64 -9.84 -29.76 -5.95
C ASP A 64 -9.13 -29.66 -4.59
N THR A 65 -8.37 -28.57 -4.37
CA THR A 65 -7.57 -28.35 -3.16
C THR A 65 -7.90 -27.02 -2.47
N PHE A 66 -7.71 -26.98 -1.15
CA PHE A 66 -7.78 -25.73 -0.39
C PHE A 66 -6.40 -25.12 -0.17
N HIS A 67 -6.37 -23.80 -0.17
CA HIS A 67 -5.23 -22.97 0.19
C HIS A 67 -5.68 -21.87 1.15
N ALA A 68 -4.78 -21.35 1.97
CA ALA A 68 -5.08 -20.25 2.87
C ALA A 68 -3.91 -19.27 2.90
N MET A 69 -4.20 -17.98 2.82
CA MET A 69 -3.21 -16.91 2.94
C MET A 69 -3.84 -15.68 3.60
N ASP A 70 -3.02 -14.73 4.06
CA ASP A 70 -3.52 -13.47 4.61
C ASP A 70 -4.51 -12.80 3.63
N ALA A 71 -5.66 -12.35 4.11
CA ALA A 71 -6.66 -11.64 3.30
C ALA A 71 -6.19 -10.24 2.90
N VAL A 72 -5.17 -9.69 3.58
CA VAL A 72 -4.61 -8.37 3.28
C VAL A 72 -3.36 -8.53 2.42
N CYS A 73 -3.40 -8.01 1.19
CA CYS A 73 -2.33 -8.11 0.21
C CYS A 73 -1.05 -7.47 0.72
N SER A 74 0.06 -8.20 0.58
CA SER A 74 1.40 -7.72 0.92
C SER A 74 1.79 -6.44 0.22
N HIS A 75 1.23 -6.14 -0.95
CA HIS A 75 1.55 -4.92 -1.68
C HIS A 75 1.16 -3.66 -0.90
N GLU A 76 -0.14 -3.38 -0.82
CA GLU A 76 -0.66 -2.09 -0.36
C GLU A 76 -1.95 -2.29 0.44
N GLY A 77 -2.09 -3.42 1.13
CA GLY A 77 -3.24 -3.64 2.01
C GLY A 77 -4.54 -4.08 1.30
N GLY A 78 -4.49 -4.39 0.00
CA GLY A 78 -5.70 -4.74 -0.74
C GLY A 78 -6.38 -6.05 -0.30
N PRO A 79 -7.73 -6.14 -0.34
CA PRO A 79 -8.49 -7.29 0.16
C PRO A 79 -8.44 -8.48 -0.81
N LEU A 80 -7.53 -9.42 -0.60
CA LEU A 80 -7.36 -10.62 -1.43
C LEU A 80 -8.61 -11.51 -1.49
N ASP A 81 -9.51 -11.43 -0.51
CA ASP A 81 -10.83 -12.08 -0.52
C ASP A 81 -11.77 -11.57 -1.63
N LEU A 82 -11.47 -10.40 -2.22
CA LEU A 82 -12.14 -9.86 -3.40
C LEU A 82 -11.33 -10.06 -4.69
N GLY A 83 -10.24 -10.82 -4.61
CA GLY A 83 -9.36 -11.14 -5.74
C GLY A 83 -9.98 -12.14 -6.72
N ASN A 84 -9.16 -12.63 -7.65
CA ASN A 84 -9.52 -13.75 -8.52
C ASN A 84 -8.38 -14.77 -8.53
N ILE A 85 -8.72 -16.07 -8.65
CA ILE A 85 -7.75 -17.14 -8.88
C ILE A 85 -7.45 -17.19 -10.38
N GLU A 86 -6.17 -17.20 -10.75
CA GLU A 86 -5.74 -17.19 -12.14
C GLU A 86 -4.53 -18.13 -12.34
N ASP A 87 -4.49 -18.85 -13.47
CA ASP A 87 -3.26 -19.51 -13.95
C ASP A 87 -2.31 -18.46 -14.56
N ILE A 88 -1.12 -18.35 -13.98
CA ILE A 88 -0.07 -17.41 -14.39
C ILE A 88 1.26 -18.15 -14.62
N GLY A 89 1.36 -18.72 -15.83
CA GLY A 89 2.58 -19.39 -16.28
C GLY A 89 2.71 -20.80 -15.72
N GLY A 90 1.59 -21.50 -15.57
CA GLY A 90 1.51 -22.87 -15.06
C GLY A 90 1.37 -22.96 -13.54
N ASP A 91 1.37 -21.82 -12.84
CA ASP A 91 1.11 -21.74 -11.40
C ASP A 91 -0.27 -21.14 -11.16
N ARG A 92 -1.04 -21.77 -10.25
CA ARG A 92 -2.30 -21.21 -9.73
C ARG A 92 -1.97 -20.10 -8.74
N CYS A 93 -2.51 -18.90 -8.98
CA CYS A 93 -2.22 -17.71 -8.18
C CYS A 93 -3.50 -16.98 -7.76
N LEU A 94 -3.52 -16.45 -6.54
CA LEU A 94 -4.50 -15.45 -6.14
C LEU A 94 -4.00 -14.06 -6.55
N VAL A 95 -4.79 -13.35 -7.34
CA VAL A 95 -4.45 -12.04 -7.86
C VAL A 95 -5.12 -10.97 -7.02
N CYS A 96 -4.30 -10.13 -6.38
CA CYS A 96 -4.77 -9.00 -5.58
C CYS A 96 -5.70 -8.10 -6.38
N PRO A 97 -6.85 -7.70 -5.82
CA PRO A 97 -7.74 -6.84 -6.57
C PRO A 97 -7.09 -5.49 -6.84
N TRP A 98 -6.50 -4.85 -5.84
CA TRP A 98 -6.02 -3.47 -5.99
C TRP A 98 -4.91 -3.36 -7.01
N HIS A 99 -3.90 -4.23 -6.96
CA HIS A 99 -2.68 -4.01 -7.74
C HIS A 99 -2.38 -5.15 -8.72
N ARG A 100 -3.29 -6.12 -8.83
CA ARG A 100 -3.19 -7.29 -9.72
C ARG A 100 -1.87 -8.04 -9.59
N TYR A 101 -1.25 -7.94 -8.41
CA TYR A 101 -0.08 -8.70 -8.04
C TYR A 101 -0.54 -10.09 -7.65
N GLU A 102 0.07 -11.07 -8.29
CA GLU A 102 -0.23 -12.48 -8.11
C GLU A 102 0.58 -13.05 -6.97
N PHE A 103 -0.05 -13.91 -6.17
CA PHE A 103 0.60 -14.70 -5.14
C PHE A 103 0.28 -16.16 -5.41
N LYS A 104 1.31 -17.00 -5.59
CA LYS A 104 1.10 -18.43 -5.80
C LYS A 104 0.30 -19.01 -4.64
N LEU A 105 -0.69 -19.85 -4.94
CA LEU A 105 -1.53 -20.47 -3.91
C LEU A 105 -0.74 -21.40 -2.99
N THR A 106 0.38 -21.94 -3.49
CA THR A 106 1.21 -22.93 -2.79
C THR A 106 2.10 -22.31 -1.72
N ASP A 107 2.78 -21.20 -2.03
CA ASP A 107 3.78 -20.60 -1.16
C ASP A 107 3.58 -19.10 -0.91
N GLY A 108 2.62 -18.45 -1.57
CA GLY A 108 2.34 -17.04 -1.44
C GLY A 108 3.37 -16.12 -2.13
N TYR A 109 4.33 -16.66 -2.88
CA TYR A 109 5.35 -15.85 -3.54
C TYR A 109 4.82 -15.22 -4.83
N SER A 110 5.18 -13.97 -5.07
CA SER A 110 4.87 -13.25 -6.31
C SER A 110 6.12 -13.15 -7.19
N GLU A 111 6.16 -13.85 -8.31
CA GLU A 111 7.29 -13.76 -9.25
C GLU A 111 7.40 -12.38 -9.88
N THR A 112 6.26 -11.75 -10.14
CA THR A 112 6.14 -10.43 -10.74
C THR A 112 6.65 -9.35 -9.81
N THR A 113 6.59 -9.52 -8.49
CA THR A 113 6.84 -8.41 -7.57
C THR A 113 7.89 -8.71 -6.51
N GLY A 114 8.35 -9.97 -6.43
CA GLY A 114 9.25 -10.43 -5.37
C GLY A 114 8.63 -10.38 -3.97
N LEU A 115 7.33 -10.06 -3.87
CA LEU A 115 6.60 -9.98 -2.62
C LEU A 115 6.24 -11.37 -2.12
N GLN A 116 6.16 -11.48 -0.79
CA GLN A 116 5.78 -12.71 -0.10
C GLN A 116 4.47 -12.47 0.65
N GLN A 117 3.44 -13.25 0.31
CA GLN A 117 2.22 -13.38 1.09
C GLN A 117 2.38 -14.50 2.11
N ASP A 118 1.90 -14.31 3.33
CA ASP A 118 1.90 -15.36 4.34
C ASP A 118 0.82 -16.39 4.01
N VAL A 119 1.22 -17.66 3.94
CA VAL A 119 0.35 -18.82 3.70
C VAL A 119 0.22 -19.67 4.96
N TYR A 120 -0.92 -20.35 5.09
CA TYR A 120 -1.24 -21.15 6.27
C TYR A 120 -1.43 -22.61 5.89
N PRO A 121 -0.80 -23.55 6.63
CA PRO A 121 -1.03 -24.97 6.45
C PRO A 121 -2.49 -25.34 6.69
N LEU A 122 -3.02 -26.19 5.83
CA LEU A 122 -4.37 -26.76 5.92
C LEU A 122 -4.30 -28.28 6.04
N MET A 123 -5.30 -28.87 6.68
CA MET A 123 -5.45 -30.32 6.81
C MET A 123 -6.92 -30.69 6.77
N GLU A 124 -7.26 -31.73 6.02
CA GLU A 124 -8.60 -32.32 6.02
C GLU A 124 -8.61 -33.58 6.89
N VAL A 125 -9.52 -33.65 7.85
CA VAL A 125 -9.74 -34.81 8.72
C VAL A 125 -11.24 -35.02 8.89
N ASP A 126 -11.72 -36.22 8.56
CA ASP A 126 -13.13 -36.63 8.70
C ASP A 126 -14.15 -35.65 8.07
N GLY A 127 -13.85 -35.15 6.85
CA GLY A 127 -14.71 -34.21 6.12
C GLY A 127 -14.72 -32.79 6.67
N LYS A 128 -13.83 -32.48 7.62
CA LYS A 128 -13.64 -31.13 8.19
C LYS A 128 -12.29 -30.57 7.79
N LEU A 129 -12.27 -29.28 7.49
CA LEU A 129 -11.05 -28.54 7.18
C LEU A 129 -10.49 -27.87 8.44
N TYR A 130 -9.19 -28.04 8.66
CA TYR A 130 -8.42 -27.45 9.75
C TYR A 130 -7.35 -26.52 9.19
N ILE A 131 -7.07 -25.44 9.90
CA ILE A 131 -6.03 -24.45 9.56
C ILE A 131 -5.08 -24.23 10.72
N ARG A 132 -3.78 -24.11 10.43
CA ARG A 132 -2.77 -23.87 11.46
C ARG A 132 -2.44 -22.38 11.59
N THR A 133 -2.99 -21.73 12.61
CA THR A 133 -2.80 -20.28 12.88
C THR A 133 -2.15 -19.97 14.23
N GLY A 134 -1.78 -21.00 15.02
CA GLY A 134 -1.22 -20.78 16.35
C GLY A 134 -2.31 -20.30 17.32
N GLU A 135 -2.09 -19.20 18.03
CA GLU A 135 -3.02 -18.66 19.02
C GLU A 135 -4.18 -17.84 18.42
N MET A 136 -4.13 -17.52 17.13
CA MET A 136 -5.11 -16.67 16.45
C MET A 136 -6.44 -17.40 16.21
N GLU A 137 -7.54 -16.83 16.73
CA GLU A 137 -8.88 -17.37 16.59
C GLU A 137 -9.58 -16.85 15.33
N LEU A 138 -10.15 -17.77 14.54
CA LEU A 138 -10.86 -17.43 13.30
C LEU A 138 -12.37 -17.63 13.42
N SER A 139 -13.13 -16.78 12.72
CA SER A 139 -14.58 -16.86 12.59
C SER A 139 -15.03 -16.77 11.14
N LEU A 140 -16.13 -17.45 10.79
CA LEU A 140 -16.79 -17.31 9.47
C LEU A 140 -17.64 -16.03 9.38
N GLU A 141 -17.96 -15.43 10.54
CA GLU A 141 -18.74 -14.20 10.64
C GLU A 141 -17.87 -13.06 11.19
N PRO A 142 -18.05 -11.82 10.70
CA PRO A 142 -17.30 -10.68 11.20
C PRO A 142 -17.56 -10.46 12.69
N LYS A 143 -16.50 -10.35 13.50
CA LYS A 143 -16.62 -9.88 14.88
C LYS A 143 -17.07 -8.41 14.82
N LEU A 144 -18.27 -8.12 15.34
CA LEU A 144 -18.79 -6.75 15.43
C LEU A 144 -17.74 -5.87 16.13
N PRO A 145 -17.31 -4.74 15.53
CA PRO A 145 -16.34 -3.88 16.18
C PRO A 145 -16.90 -3.35 17.49
N ALA A 146 -16.03 -3.24 18.50
CA ALA A 146 -16.32 -2.39 19.65
C ALA A 146 -16.61 -0.97 19.12
N ALA A 147 -17.75 -0.41 19.55
CA ALA A 147 -18.31 0.84 19.01
C ALA A 147 -17.22 1.88 18.69
N ALA A 148 -17.21 2.36 17.45
CA ALA A 148 -16.34 3.43 17.01
C ALA A 148 -16.48 4.65 17.93
N PRO A 149 -15.38 5.36 18.27
CA PRO A 149 -15.47 6.60 19.04
C PRO A 149 -16.29 7.63 18.26
N GLU A 150 -17.16 8.34 18.97
CA GLU A 150 -18.09 9.33 18.43
C GLU A 150 -17.38 10.33 17.51
N VAL A 151 -17.84 10.36 16.26
CA VAL A 151 -17.45 11.34 15.26
C VAL A 151 -17.95 12.71 15.71
N VAL A 152 -17.04 13.60 16.06
CA VAL A 152 -17.35 15.02 16.23
C VAL A 152 -17.59 15.60 14.84
N THR A 153 -18.87 15.82 14.51
CA THR A 153 -19.30 16.45 13.26
C THR A 153 -18.88 17.92 13.25
N LEU A 154 -18.02 18.29 12.30
CA LEU A 154 -17.85 19.69 11.91
C LEU A 154 -19.08 20.14 11.09
N PRO A 155 -19.58 21.37 11.28
CA PRO A 155 -20.78 21.84 10.60
C PRO A 155 -20.53 22.06 9.10
N PRO A 156 -21.52 21.83 8.22
CA PRO A 156 -21.40 22.09 6.80
C PRO A 156 -21.77 23.54 6.53
N GLU A 157 -20.82 24.34 6.04
CA GLU A 157 -21.16 25.52 5.25
C GLU A 157 -20.31 25.52 3.98
N HIS A 158 -20.83 24.88 2.93
CA HIS A 158 -20.33 25.04 1.58
C HIS A 158 -20.75 26.41 1.04
N SER A 159 -19.89 27.41 1.21
CA SER A 159 -19.96 28.63 0.41
C SER A 159 -19.02 28.51 -0.79
N VAL A 160 -19.57 28.57 -2.00
CA VAL A 160 -18.78 28.74 -3.23
C VAL A 160 -18.05 30.09 -3.13
N PRO A 161 -16.72 30.14 -3.24
CA PRO A 161 -15.99 31.34 -2.92
C PRO A 161 -16.03 32.36 -4.08
N SER A 162 -16.10 33.66 -3.75
CA SER A 162 -16.30 34.77 -4.73
C SER A 162 -15.06 35.04 -5.57
N ALA A 163 -15.19 35.65 -6.76
CA ALA A 163 -14.10 35.84 -7.74
C ALA A 163 -12.76 36.47 -7.26
N ALA A 164 -12.73 37.15 -6.10
CA ALA A 164 -11.49 37.66 -5.49
C ALA A 164 -10.68 36.57 -4.73
N SER A 165 -11.23 35.37 -4.54
CA SER A 165 -10.63 34.25 -3.81
C SER A 165 -9.95 33.20 -4.70
N LEU A 166 -9.88 33.43 -6.02
CA LEU A 166 -9.45 32.40 -6.98
C LEU A 166 -7.92 32.24 -7.05
N ASN A 167 -7.14 33.23 -6.60
CA ASN A 167 -5.67 33.21 -6.64
C ASN A 167 -5.05 32.80 -5.29
N THR A 168 -5.48 31.67 -4.75
CA THR A 168 -4.95 31.12 -3.49
C THR A 168 -4.56 29.65 -3.67
N LEU A 169 -3.66 29.15 -2.82
CA LEU A 169 -3.16 27.77 -2.92
C LEU A 169 -4.30 26.74 -2.81
N THR A 170 -5.26 26.98 -1.92
CA THR A 170 -6.42 26.08 -1.75
C THR A 170 -7.40 26.16 -2.91
N SER A 171 -7.60 27.34 -3.51
CA SER A 171 -8.38 27.47 -4.75
C SER A 171 -7.70 26.81 -5.95
N ALA A 172 -6.37 26.83 -6.00
CA ALA A 172 -5.59 26.08 -6.98
C ALA A 172 -5.77 24.57 -6.79
N ALA A 173 -5.62 24.08 -5.55
CA ALA A 173 -5.84 22.67 -5.23
C ALA A 173 -7.26 22.21 -5.59
N PHE A 174 -8.28 23.01 -5.29
CA PHE A 174 -9.66 22.73 -5.67
C PHE A 174 -9.83 22.58 -7.19
N GLN A 175 -9.22 23.48 -7.99
CA GLN A 175 -9.26 23.38 -9.46
C GLN A 175 -8.63 22.09 -9.96
N VAL A 176 -7.47 21.68 -9.42
CA VAL A 176 -6.82 20.42 -9.80
C VAL A 176 -7.69 19.21 -9.41
N LEU A 177 -8.22 19.18 -8.18
CA LEU A 177 -9.02 18.06 -7.66
C LEU A 177 -10.36 17.92 -8.40
N THR A 178 -10.93 19.02 -8.90
CA THR A 178 -12.19 19.02 -9.67
C THR A 178 -12.02 18.82 -11.18
N ALA A 179 -10.78 18.85 -11.68
CA ALA A 179 -10.49 18.51 -13.08
C ALA A 179 -10.78 17.02 -13.33
N ALA A 180 -11.84 16.75 -14.10
CA ALA A 180 -12.32 15.41 -14.38
C ALA A 180 -11.46 14.66 -15.41
N ASP A 181 -10.92 15.39 -16.38
CA ASP A 181 -10.03 14.86 -17.40
C ASP A 181 -8.59 14.77 -16.83
N PRO A 182 -7.92 13.60 -16.93
CA PRO A 182 -6.58 13.44 -16.39
C PRO A 182 -5.58 14.42 -17.01
N PHE A 183 -5.66 14.72 -18.32
CA PHE A 183 -4.70 15.61 -18.97
C PHE A 183 -4.90 17.07 -18.56
N GLU A 184 -6.15 17.51 -18.38
CA GLU A 184 -6.43 18.82 -17.80
C GLU A 184 -5.96 18.91 -16.35
N LYS A 185 -6.10 17.84 -15.56
CA LYS A 185 -5.57 17.76 -14.19
C LYS A 185 -4.04 17.92 -14.17
N ILE A 186 -3.33 17.22 -15.05
CA ILE A 186 -1.86 17.37 -15.24
C ILE A 186 -1.52 18.82 -15.59
N ARG A 187 -2.21 19.39 -16.60
CA ARG A 187 -1.96 20.75 -17.06
C ARG A 187 -2.16 21.78 -15.95
N LEU A 188 -3.25 21.65 -15.18
CA LEU A 188 -3.56 22.54 -14.05
C LEU A 188 -2.55 22.37 -12.91
N SER A 189 -2.18 21.14 -12.56
CA SER A 189 -1.17 20.86 -11.54
C SER A 189 0.18 21.50 -11.88
N GLU A 190 0.64 21.39 -13.13
CA GLU A 190 1.89 22.01 -13.60
C GLU A 190 1.80 23.54 -13.57
N LEU A 191 0.71 24.11 -14.11
CA LEU A 191 0.49 25.56 -14.15
C LEU A 191 0.45 26.16 -12.74
N LEU A 192 -0.45 25.67 -11.90
CA LEU A 192 -0.72 26.24 -10.58
C LEU A 192 0.42 25.98 -9.60
N GLY A 193 1.08 24.82 -9.71
CA GLY A 193 2.33 24.56 -8.99
C GLY A 193 3.44 25.53 -9.41
N GLY A 194 3.53 25.86 -10.71
CA GLY A 194 4.46 26.87 -11.22
C GLY A 194 4.13 28.29 -10.72
N GLU A 195 2.85 28.64 -10.64
CA GLU A 195 2.39 29.93 -10.10
C GLU A 195 2.70 30.06 -8.60
N TRP A 196 2.57 29.00 -7.82
CA TRP A 196 3.02 28.98 -6.42
C TRP A 196 4.54 29.17 -6.30
N CYS A 197 5.33 28.38 -7.06
CA CYS A 197 6.79 28.46 -7.00
C CYS A 197 7.34 29.81 -7.48
N SER A 198 6.69 30.47 -8.42
CA SER A 198 7.07 31.80 -8.91
C SER A 198 6.60 32.95 -8.00
N GLY A 199 5.74 32.67 -7.02
CA GLY A 199 5.14 33.68 -6.15
C GLY A 199 3.98 34.45 -6.78
N ALA A 200 3.38 33.95 -7.87
CA ALA A 200 2.14 34.48 -8.41
C ALA A 200 0.94 34.13 -7.51
N ILE A 201 0.95 32.95 -6.90
CA ILE A 201 0.08 32.59 -5.77
C ILE A 201 0.88 32.82 -4.49
N THR A 202 0.39 33.70 -3.61
CA THR A 202 1.07 34.05 -2.34
C THR A 202 0.25 33.72 -1.10
N GLU A 203 -1.05 33.57 -1.24
CA GLU A 203 -1.98 33.31 -0.14
C GLU A 203 -2.40 31.84 -0.09
N LEU A 204 -2.60 31.31 1.12
CA LEU A 204 -3.10 29.95 1.31
C LEU A 204 -4.58 29.82 0.90
N GLY A 205 -5.39 30.81 1.24
CA GLY A 205 -6.84 30.76 1.06
C GLY A 205 -7.53 29.79 2.04
N ASN A 206 -8.80 29.52 1.79
CA ASN A 206 -9.65 28.68 2.63
C ASN A 206 -10.69 27.88 1.82
N CYS A 207 -10.35 27.52 0.58
CA CYS A 207 -11.23 26.75 -0.28
C CYS A 207 -11.18 25.26 0.11
N PRO A 208 -12.27 24.64 0.57
CA PRO A 208 -12.25 23.23 0.93
C PRO A 208 -12.10 22.35 -0.32
N PRO A 209 -11.34 21.25 -0.24
CA PRO A 209 -11.30 20.27 -1.34
C PRO A 209 -12.64 19.56 -1.51
N PRO A 210 -12.92 18.96 -2.68
CA PRO A 210 -14.01 17.99 -2.79
C PRO A 210 -13.74 16.76 -1.88
N ASP A 211 -14.79 16.02 -1.54
CA ASP A 211 -14.66 14.77 -0.77
C ASP A 211 -13.88 13.70 -1.54
N HIS A 212 -14.05 13.69 -2.86
CA HIS A 212 -13.37 12.79 -3.79
C HIS A 212 -12.97 13.56 -5.06
N PRO A 213 -11.75 13.35 -5.61
CA PRO A 213 -11.33 13.95 -6.86
C PRO A 213 -12.26 13.52 -7.99
N VAL A 214 -12.58 14.46 -8.88
CA VAL A 214 -13.46 14.15 -10.00
C VAL A 214 -12.69 13.28 -11.00
N ARG A 215 -13.40 12.32 -11.61
CA ARG A 215 -12.92 11.47 -12.70
C ARG A 215 -13.99 11.43 -13.77
N ASN A 216 -13.61 11.67 -15.03
CA ASN A 216 -14.52 11.52 -16.15
C ASN A 216 -14.68 10.04 -16.53
N SER A 217 -15.88 9.49 -16.38
CA SER A 217 -16.22 8.11 -16.77
C SER A 217 -16.23 7.87 -18.28
N ASP A 218 -16.33 8.93 -19.10
CA ASP A 218 -16.44 8.80 -20.56
C ASP A 218 -15.11 8.42 -21.23
N HIS A 219 -13.98 8.68 -20.55
CA HIS A 219 -12.63 8.40 -21.06
C HIS A 219 -11.84 7.44 -20.16
N LEU A 220 -12.39 7.10 -19.00
CA LEU A 220 -11.71 6.28 -18.00
C LEU A 220 -12.67 5.22 -17.50
N GLN A 221 -12.40 3.96 -17.85
CA GLN A 221 -13.15 2.84 -17.30
C GLN A 221 -12.67 2.59 -15.86
N VAL A 222 -13.33 3.22 -14.90
CA VAL A 222 -13.12 2.93 -13.48
C VAL A 222 -13.84 1.65 -13.13
N VAL A 223 -13.11 0.67 -12.63
CA VAL A 223 -13.67 -0.59 -12.16
C VAL A 223 -13.40 -0.75 -10.67
N ALA A 224 -14.20 -1.62 -10.03
CA ALA A 224 -13.87 -2.05 -8.68
C ALA A 224 -12.45 -2.62 -8.69
N PRO A 225 -11.66 -2.36 -7.63
CA PRO A 225 -10.33 -2.93 -7.53
C PRO A 225 -10.38 -4.44 -7.82
N GLY A 226 -9.59 -4.90 -8.78
CA GLY A 226 -9.44 -6.32 -9.14
C GLY A 226 -10.10 -6.73 -10.43
N LYS A 227 -10.77 -5.78 -11.07
CA LYS A 227 -11.49 -6.03 -12.31
C LYS A 227 -10.82 -5.37 -13.53
N GLU A 228 -9.61 -4.82 -13.39
CA GLU A 228 -8.92 -4.10 -14.49
C GLU A 228 -8.33 -4.99 -15.61
N GLY A 229 -8.46 -6.32 -15.57
CA GLY A 229 -7.77 -7.23 -16.50
C GLY A 229 -6.35 -7.61 -16.05
N LYS A 230 -5.70 -8.60 -16.71
CA LYS A 230 -4.46 -9.23 -16.23
C LYS A 230 -3.23 -8.34 -16.48
N ARG A 231 -2.38 -8.15 -15.46
CA ARG A 231 -1.03 -7.56 -15.63
C ARG A 231 -0.05 -8.70 -15.94
N GLY A 232 0.63 -8.67 -17.09
CA GLY A 232 1.54 -9.75 -17.46
C GLY A 232 2.91 -9.70 -16.74
N LYS A 233 3.78 -10.69 -17.00
CA LYS A 233 5.13 -10.82 -16.40
C LYS A 233 6.21 -9.85 -16.95
N GLY A 234 5.82 -8.85 -17.74
CA GLY A 234 6.68 -7.88 -18.43
C GLY A 234 7.30 -8.38 -19.74
N GLY A 235 7.18 -9.67 -20.07
CA GLY A 235 7.85 -10.27 -21.23
C GLY A 235 7.23 -9.95 -22.60
N SER A 236 5.96 -9.51 -22.62
CA SER A 236 5.26 -9.12 -23.87
C SER A 236 5.01 -7.62 -23.92
N LEU A 237 4.80 -7.07 -25.11
CA LEU A 237 4.45 -5.66 -25.30
C LEU A 237 3.20 -5.26 -24.50
N SER A 238 2.13 -6.06 -24.61
CA SER A 238 0.89 -5.85 -23.85
C SER A 238 1.13 -5.83 -22.34
N SER A 239 2.01 -6.69 -21.85
CA SER A 239 2.38 -6.70 -20.45
C SER A 239 3.15 -5.45 -20.00
N ARG A 240 4.08 -4.95 -20.82
CA ARG A 240 4.81 -3.71 -20.53
C ARG A 240 3.87 -2.51 -20.50
N ILE A 241 2.95 -2.43 -21.47
CA ILE A 241 1.89 -1.42 -21.51
C ILE A 241 1.06 -1.46 -20.24
N SER A 242 0.64 -2.65 -19.81
CA SER A 242 -0.17 -2.82 -18.59
C SER A 242 0.56 -2.37 -17.32
N ILE A 243 1.87 -2.65 -17.19
CA ILE A 243 2.67 -2.18 -16.04
C ILE A 243 2.80 -0.65 -16.05
N LEU A 244 3.17 -0.05 -17.19
CA LEU A 244 3.34 1.40 -17.31
C LEU A 244 2.03 2.15 -17.09
N HIS A 245 0.91 1.62 -17.58
CA HIS A 245 -0.41 2.21 -17.39
C HIS A 245 -0.85 2.17 -15.93
N ALA A 246 -0.61 1.05 -15.23
CA ALA A 246 -0.88 0.94 -13.81
C ALA A 246 -0.03 1.93 -12.98
N MET A 247 1.24 2.12 -13.34
CA MET A 247 2.09 3.13 -12.70
C MET A 247 1.58 4.55 -12.96
N ALA A 248 1.19 4.88 -14.20
CA ALA A 248 0.59 6.17 -14.51
C ALA A 248 -0.70 6.42 -13.71
N ASN A 249 -1.48 5.37 -13.41
CA ASN A 249 -2.65 5.50 -12.53
C ASN A 249 -2.26 5.85 -11.09
N ILE A 250 -1.14 5.30 -10.59
CA ILE A 250 -0.61 5.62 -9.26
C ILE A 250 -0.16 7.08 -9.22
N GLU A 251 0.62 7.55 -10.22
CA GLU A 251 1.10 8.95 -10.22
C GLU A 251 -0.08 9.93 -10.30
N LEU A 252 -1.14 9.59 -11.04
CA LEU A 252 -2.35 10.42 -11.10
C LEU A 252 -3.03 10.54 -9.73
N TRP A 253 -3.05 9.47 -8.94
CA TRP A 253 -3.52 9.51 -7.56
C TRP A 253 -2.58 10.29 -6.65
N ALA A 254 -1.26 10.15 -6.82
CA ALA A 254 -0.26 10.88 -6.04
C ALA A 254 -0.36 12.42 -6.24
N ILE A 255 -0.69 12.86 -7.46
CA ILE A 255 -1.04 14.27 -7.74
C ILE A 255 -2.23 14.71 -6.89
N ASP A 256 -3.32 13.94 -6.91
CA ASP A 256 -4.51 14.28 -6.12
C ASP A 256 -4.23 14.28 -4.63
N LEU A 257 -3.49 13.31 -4.11
CA LEU A 257 -3.13 13.21 -2.70
C LEU A 257 -2.27 14.41 -2.26
N SER A 258 -1.35 14.85 -3.11
CA SER A 258 -0.48 16.00 -2.88
C SER A 258 -1.24 17.33 -2.87
N TRP A 259 -2.26 17.49 -3.73
CA TRP A 259 -3.13 18.68 -3.68
C TRP A 259 -4.16 18.61 -2.55
N ASP A 260 -4.66 17.41 -2.22
CA ASP A 260 -5.63 17.21 -1.14
C ASP A 260 -5.04 17.58 0.23
N ILE A 261 -3.82 17.15 0.54
CA ILE A 261 -3.20 17.48 1.83
C ILE A 261 -3.02 19.00 2.00
N LEU A 262 -2.76 19.73 0.91
CA LEU A 262 -2.66 21.18 0.90
C LEU A 262 -4.02 21.84 1.18
N ALA A 263 -5.05 21.47 0.42
CA ALA A 263 -6.39 22.05 0.57
C ALA A 263 -7.03 21.74 1.91
N ARG A 264 -6.88 20.49 2.37
CA ARG A 264 -7.62 19.95 3.52
C ARG A 264 -7.07 20.42 4.86
N PHE A 265 -5.75 20.50 4.99
CA PHE A 265 -5.13 20.72 6.29
C PHE A 265 -4.50 22.10 6.45
N VAL A 266 -3.84 22.64 5.42
CA VAL A 266 -3.00 23.85 5.58
C VAL A 266 -3.76 25.08 6.09
N PRO A 267 -5.01 25.39 5.66
CA PRO A 267 -5.73 26.58 6.15
C PRO A 267 -6.10 26.52 7.63
N HIS A 268 -6.31 25.31 8.16
CA HIS A 268 -6.96 25.08 9.45
C HIS A 268 -6.06 24.44 10.50
N PHE A 269 -5.03 23.71 10.09
CA PHE A 269 -4.10 23.08 11.02
C PHE A 269 -3.31 24.15 11.79
N ARG A 270 -3.21 23.96 13.10
CA ARG A 270 -2.46 24.85 13.97
C ARG A 270 -1.50 24.04 14.84
N LEU A 271 -0.27 24.53 14.93
CA LEU A 271 0.79 24.00 15.77
C LEU A 271 1.20 25.10 16.74
N GLN A 272 0.93 24.90 18.03
CA GLN A 272 1.11 25.92 19.07
C GLN A 272 0.41 27.26 18.72
N GLY A 273 -0.82 27.16 18.19
CA GLY A 273 -1.61 28.32 17.77
C GLY A 273 -1.16 29.00 16.46
N LYS A 274 -0.11 28.50 15.79
CA LYS A 274 0.41 29.05 14.52
C LYS A 274 0.08 28.14 13.35
N LEU A 275 -0.02 28.73 12.15
CA LEU A 275 -0.09 27.98 10.90
C LEU A 275 1.18 27.14 10.70
N LEU A 276 1.10 26.12 9.83
CA LEU A 276 2.27 25.40 9.35
C LEU A 276 3.23 26.37 8.64
N PRO A 277 4.56 26.11 8.72
CA PRO A 277 5.52 26.86 7.93
C PRO A 277 5.22 26.76 6.43
N LYS A 278 5.55 27.81 5.67
CA LYS A 278 5.32 27.85 4.20
C LYS A 278 6.01 26.69 3.50
N GLU A 279 7.13 26.24 4.04
CA GLU A 279 7.91 25.12 3.53
C GLU A 279 7.09 23.82 3.44
N PHE A 280 6.03 23.66 4.25
CA PHE A 280 5.11 22.52 4.14
C PHE A 280 4.41 22.55 2.78
N SER A 281 3.87 23.71 2.44
CA SER A 281 3.24 23.92 1.15
C SER A 281 4.24 23.81 0.00
N ASP A 282 5.46 24.33 0.18
CA ASP A 282 6.50 24.23 -0.84
C ASP A 282 6.89 22.78 -1.14
N ASP A 283 7.00 21.94 -0.12
CA ASP A 283 7.32 20.52 -0.30
C ASP A 283 6.20 19.76 -1.02
N PHE A 284 4.94 19.93 -0.61
CA PHE A 284 3.83 19.17 -1.25
C PHE A 284 3.43 19.71 -2.63
N VAL A 285 3.65 21.01 -2.91
CA VAL A 285 3.57 21.52 -4.28
C VAL A 285 4.69 20.95 -5.15
N ARG A 286 5.91 20.80 -4.59
CA ARG A 286 7.00 20.14 -5.31
C ARG A 286 6.66 18.68 -5.63
N VAL A 287 6.21 17.90 -4.64
CA VAL A 287 5.77 16.51 -4.86
C VAL A 287 4.71 16.46 -5.95
N ALA A 288 3.64 17.27 -5.86
CA ALA A 288 2.60 17.31 -6.90
C ALA A 288 3.15 17.55 -8.32
N ARG A 289 4.19 18.40 -8.46
CA ARG A 289 4.84 18.69 -9.74
C ARG A 289 5.74 17.54 -10.22
N GLU A 290 6.44 16.87 -9.31
CA GLU A 290 7.24 15.68 -9.59
C GLU A 290 6.33 14.54 -10.08
N GLU A 291 5.23 14.28 -9.40
CA GLU A 291 4.20 13.31 -9.83
C GLU A 291 3.59 13.65 -11.19
N THR A 292 3.34 14.94 -11.43
CA THR A 292 2.85 15.43 -12.74
C THR A 292 3.87 15.16 -13.85
N LYS A 293 5.17 15.27 -13.57
CA LYS A 293 6.24 14.92 -14.50
C LYS A 293 6.29 13.40 -14.71
N HIS A 294 6.18 12.59 -13.66
CA HIS A 294 6.19 11.13 -13.75
C HIS A 294 5.06 10.60 -14.62
N PHE A 295 3.84 11.07 -14.37
CA PHE A 295 2.67 10.74 -15.18
C PHE A 295 2.92 11.02 -16.67
N ARG A 296 3.45 12.20 -17.00
CA ARG A 296 3.74 12.57 -18.40
C ARG A 296 4.76 11.65 -19.04
N LEU A 297 5.88 11.37 -18.36
CA LEU A 297 6.90 10.45 -18.87
C LEU A 297 6.31 9.06 -19.17
N LEU A 298 5.49 8.53 -18.25
CA LEU A 298 4.83 7.24 -18.40
C LEU A 298 3.80 7.26 -19.54
N ASN A 299 2.98 8.30 -19.63
CA ASN A 299 1.98 8.44 -20.69
C ASN A 299 2.61 8.63 -22.09
N ASP A 300 3.67 9.43 -22.19
CA ASP A 300 4.43 9.58 -23.44
C ASP A 300 5.02 8.24 -23.86
N ARG A 301 5.52 7.45 -22.89
CA ARG A 301 5.99 6.10 -23.17
C ARG A 301 4.88 5.17 -23.63
N LEU A 302 3.70 5.24 -23.02
CA LEU A 302 2.52 4.47 -23.47
C LEU A 302 2.16 4.81 -24.92
N ASN A 303 2.17 6.09 -25.29
CA ASN A 303 1.93 6.55 -26.66
C ASN A 303 2.97 5.99 -27.64
N ASN A 304 4.25 6.02 -27.27
CA ASN A 304 5.33 5.43 -28.08
C ASN A 304 5.17 3.92 -28.29
N LEU A 305 4.53 3.23 -27.35
CA LEU A 305 4.22 1.80 -27.43
C LEU A 305 2.88 1.50 -28.15
N GLY A 306 2.19 2.52 -28.67
CA GLY A 306 0.91 2.37 -29.37
C GLY A 306 -0.31 2.22 -28.46
N SER A 307 -0.21 2.68 -27.20
CA SER A 307 -1.29 2.72 -26.21
C SER A 307 -1.49 4.15 -25.70
N HIS A 308 -2.30 4.36 -24.66
CA HIS A 308 -2.50 5.65 -24.00
C HIS A 308 -3.03 5.45 -22.58
N PHE A 309 -2.89 6.44 -21.70
CA PHE A 309 -3.57 6.40 -20.42
C PHE A 309 -5.10 6.40 -20.61
N GLY A 310 -5.80 5.52 -19.89
CA GLY A 310 -7.23 5.23 -20.11
C GLY A 310 -7.54 4.10 -21.09
N ALA A 311 -6.55 3.58 -21.84
CA ALA A 311 -6.74 2.43 -22.73
C ALA A 311 -7.04 1.10 -21.99
N LEU A 312 -6.65 1.03 -20.72
CA LEU A 312 -6.94 -0.06 -19.80
C LEU A 312 -7.76 0.48 -18.61
N PRO A 313 -8.57 -0.36 -17.95
CA PRO A 313 -9.32 0.06 -16.78
C PRO A 313 -8.41 0.46 -15.62
N VAL A 314 -8.95 1.27 -14.70
CA VAL A 314 -8.24 1.74 -13.50
C VAL A 314 -9.07 1.49 -12.24
N HIS A 315 -8.42 1.58 -11.08
CA HIS A 315 -9.04 1.47 -9.75
C HIS A 315 -8.67 2.66 -8.86
N ASN A 316 -9.44 2.82 -7.77
CA ASN A 316 -9.35 3.95 -6.84
C ASN A 316 -8.71 3.58 -5.48
N GLY A 317 -7.99 2.47 -5.41
CA GLY A 317 -7.56 1.86 -4.13
C GLY A 317 -6.73 2.77 -3.22
N LEU A 318 -5.90 3.67 -3.79
CA LEU A 318 -5.10 4.61 -3.00
C LEU A 318 -5.96 5.68 -2.30
N TRP A 319 -7.11 6.04 -2.85
CA TRP A 319 -7.96 7.09 -2.28
C TRP A 319 -8.68 6.64 -1.01
N GLU A 320 -8.91 5.33 -0.82
CA GLU A 320 -9.52 4.80 0.42
C GLU A 320 -8.68 5.18 1.67
N SER A 321 -7.35 5.17 1.55
CA SER A 321 -6.45 5.63 2.62
C SER A 321 -6.55 7.14 2.86
N ALA A 322 -6.86 7.92 1.83
CA ALA A 322 -7.10 9.35 1.96
C ALA A 322 -8.39 9.63 2.75
N GLU A 323 -9.45 8.88 2.46
CA GLU A 323 -10.74 8.98 3.15
C GLU A 323 -10.63 8.63 4.62
N THR A 324 -9.98 7.50 4.94
CA THR A 324 -9.81 7.05 6.33
C THR A 324 -8.94 8.00 7.17
N THR A 325 -8.04 8.75 6.54
CA THR A 325 -7.10 9.66 7.22
C THR A 325 -7.48 11.14 7.13
N ASN A 326 -8.62 11.48 6.50
CA ASN A 326 -9.04 12.87 6.25
C ASN A 326 -9.18 13.73 7.51
N HIS A 327 -9.31 13.11 8.68
CA HIS A 327 -9.54 13.73 9.97
C HIS A 327 -8.25 14.15 10.69
N SER A 328 -7.07 13.71 10.22
CA SER A 328 -5.80 13.94 10.93
C SER A 328 -4.63 14.08 9.96
N LEU A 329 -3.95 15.23 10.03
CA LEU A 329 -2.75 15.47 9.22
C LEU A 329 -1.63 14.46 9.53
N LEU A 330 -1.44 14.07 10.80
CA LEU A 330 -0.47 13.05 11.17
C LEU A 330 -0.85 11.68 10.59
N ALA A 331 -2.15 11.33 10.58
CA ALA A 331 -2.61 10.09 9.96
C ALA A 331 -2.40 10.11 8.45
N ARG A 332 -2.69 11.23 7.79
CA ARG A 332 -2.45 11.41 6.36
C ARG A 332 -0.98 11.27 6.01
N LEU A 333 -0.09 11.94 6.75
CA LEU A 333 1.35 11.85 6.54
C LEU A 333 1.88 10.43 6.75
N ALA A 334 1.45 9.75 7.82
CA ALA A 334 1.92 8.40 8.13
C ALA A 334 1.47 7.36 7.10
N VAL A 335 0.18 7.33 6.77
CA VAL A 335 -0.36 6.27 5.90
C VAL A 335 -0.07 6.56 4.43
N VAL A 336 -0.31 7.79 3.98
CA VAL A 336 -0.11 8.15 2.57
C VAL A 336 1.35 8.46 2.30
N HIS A 337 1.89 9.51 2.92
CA HIS A 337 3.20 10.05 2.53
C HIS A 337 4.41 9.33 3.13
N MET A 338 4.21 8.30 3.95
CA MET A 338 5.29 7.49 4.51
C MET A 338 5.09 6.00 4.20
N VAL A 339 3.91 5.42 4.44
CA VAL A 339 3.67 3.99 4.13
C VAL A 339 3.52 3.74 2.62
N HIS A 340 2.58 4.40 1.95
CA HIS A 340 2.34 4.18 0.51
C HIS A 340 3.53 4.66 -0.35
N GLU A 341 4.08 5.85 -0.08
CA GLU A 341 5.28 6.33 -0.81
C GLU A 341 6.48 5.39 -0.63
N ALA A 342 6.75 4.94 0.60
CA ALA A 342 7.88 4.04 0.84
C ALA A 342 7.65 2.65 0.25
N ARG A 343 6.40 2.28 -0.02
CA ARG A 343 6.09 1.04 -0.72
C ARG A 343 6.48 1.09 -2.19
N GLY A 344 6.34 2.24 -2.85
CA GLY A 344 6.92 2.50 -4.17
C GLY A 344 8.41 2.12 -4.23
N LEU A 345 9.19 2.52 -3.22
CA LEU A 345 10.62 2.22 -3.11
C LEU A 345 10.94 0.72 -3.01
N ASP A 346 10.03 -0.08 -2.45
CA ASP A 346 10.22 -1.51 -2.28
C ASP A 346 9.94 -2.29 -3.56
N VAL A 347 8.89 -1.90 -4.29
CA VAL A 347 8.36 -2.69 -5.42
C VAL A 347 8.92 -2.29 -6.77
N GLN A 348 9.25 -1.00 -6.95
CA GLN A 348 9.73 -0.48 -8.22
C GLN A 348 11.05 -1.11 -8.70
N PRO A 349 12.02 -1.48 -7.83
CA PRO A 349 13.23 -2.19 -8.27
C PRO A 349 12.94 -3.50 -9.01
N VAL A 350 11.85 -4.19 -8.68
CA VAL A 350 11.45 -5.42 -9.38
C VAL A 350 10.91 -5.09 -10.76
N GLN A 351 10.15 -4.00 -10.89
CA GLN A 351 9.66 -3.53 -12.20
C GLN A 351 10.83 -3.13 -13.09
N ILE A 352 11.79 -2.35 -12.58
CA ILE A 352 13.02 -1.98 -13.31
C ILE A 352 13.72 -3.23 -13.87
N ARG A 353 13.95 -4.25 -13.03
CA ARG A 353 14.59 -5.52 -13.48
C ARG A 353 13.83 -6.23 -14.60
N LYS A 354 12.49 -6.12 -14.65
CA LYS A 354 11.73 -6.71 -15.77
C LYS A 354 12.01 -5.99 -17.08
N PHE A 355 12.01 -4.66 -17.06
CA PHE A 355 12.29 -3.88 -18.26
C PHE A 355 13.77 -4.03 -18.71
N GLU A 356 14.69 -4.24 -17.77
CA GLU A 356 16.11 -4.56 -18.04
C GLU A 356 16.23 -5.85 -18.84
N ARG A 357 15.56 -6.92 -18.38
CA ARG A 357 15.55 -8.21 -19.07
C ARG A 357 14.98 -8.15 -20.49
N GLN A 358 14.12 -7.17 -20.76
CA GLN A 358 13.53 -6.96 -22.09
C GLN A 358 14.30 -5.95 -22.95
N ASN A 359 15.45 -5.46 -22.47
CA ASN A 359 16.26 -4.44 -23.13
C ASN A 359 15.48 -3.16 -23.52
N ASP A 360 14.47 -2.79 -22.74
CA ASP A 360 13.65 -1.60 -22.98
C ASP A 360 14.26 -0.36 -22.33
N GLN A 361 15.33 0.15 -22.94
CA GLN A 361 16.15 1.24 -22.39
C GLN A 361 15.38 2.54 -22.12
N GLU A 362 14.37 2.84 -22.94
CA GLU A 362 13.57 4.05 -22.78
C GLU A 362 12.67 3.97 -21.54
N SER A 363 11.96 2.84 -21.37
CA SER A 363 11.16 2.61 -20.16
C SER A 363 12.04 2.57 -18.92
N LEU A 364 13.26 2.00 -19.00
CA LEU A 364 14.19 1.97 -17.87
C LEU A 364 14.63 3.34 -17.40
N SER A 365 15.00 4.22 -18.34
CA SER A 365 15.41 5.59 -18.01
C SER A 365 14.28 6.35 -17.29
N ILE A 366 13.03 6.13 -17.72
CA ILE A 366 11.85 6.71 -17.07
C ILE A 366 11.70 6.15 -15.65
N LEU A 367 11.68 4.83 -15.49
CA LEU A 367 11.48 4.18 -14.19
C LEU A 367 12.59 4.52 -13.18
N GLN A 368 13.83 4.69 -13.63
CA GLN A 368 14.94 5.14 -12.79
C GLN A 368 14.79 6.59 -12.35
N THR A 369 14.25 7.45 -13.22
CA THR A 369 13.95 8.85 -12.89
C THR A 369 12.90 8.92 -11.80
N VAL A 370 11.77 8.22 -11.98
CA VAL A 370 10.68 8.12 -10.99
C VAL A 370 11.24 7.63 -9.66
N PHE A 371 11.91 6.46 -9.65
CA PHE A 371 12.48 5.88 -8.43
C PHE A 371 13.41 6.82 -7.65
N THR A 372 14.19 7.65 -8.35
CA THR A 372 15.10 8.60 -7.69
C THR A 372 14.34 9.73 -7.00
N GLU A 373 13.26 10.21 -7.61
CA GLU A 373 12.43 11.29 -7.09
C GLU A 373 11.54 10.80 -5.92
N GLU A 374 11.06 9.55 -5.95
CA GLU A 374 10.28 8.91 -4.87
C GLU A 374 10.97 8.96 -3.50
N ILE A 375 12.30 8.89 -3.46
CA ILE A 375 13.06 8.99 -2.20
C ILE A 375 12.78 10.34 -1.52
N THR A 376 12.62 11.40 -2.32
CA THR A 376 12.36 12.75 -1.80
C THR A 376 10.90 12.95 -1.38
N HIS A 377 9.97 12.16 -1.93
CA HIS A 377 8.56 12.17 -1.54
C HIS A 377 8.41 11.57 -0.13
N VAL A 378 9.00 10.39 0.11
CA VAL A 378 9.07 9.77 1.44
C VAL A 378 9.78 10.71 2.43
N ALA A 379 10.86 11.37 2.01
CA ALA A 379 11.58 12.31 2.87
C ALA A 379 10.71 13.51 3.27
N ALA A 380 9.82 14.00 2.39
CA ALA A 380 8.87 15.04 2.73
C ALA A 380 7.87 14.59 3.80
N GLY A 381 7.32 13.37 3.66
CA GLY A 381 6.47 12.74 4.69
C GLY A 381 7.18 12.63 6.03
N MET A 382 8.39 12.07 6.04
CA MET A 382 9.24 11.93 7.23
C MET A 382 9.53 13.27 7.90
N LYS A 383 9.93 14.28 7.12
CA LYS A 383 10.24 15.64 7.61
C LYS A 383 9.05 16.24 8.35
N TRP A 384 7.88 16.26 7.73
CA TRP A 384 6.71 16.94 8.29
C TRP A 384 6.08 16.16 9.44
N PHE A 385 6.12 14.82 9.39
CA PHE A 385 5.68 14.00 10.51
C PHE A 385 6.54 14.25 11.76
N ASN A 386 7.87 14.23 11.62
CA ASN A 386 8.79 14.54 12.72
C ASN A 386 8.63 15.98 13.22
N TYR A 387 8.50 16.95 12.30
CA TYR A 387 8.30 18.36 12.66
C TYR A 387 7.05 18.55 13.52
N ILE A 388 5.92 17.96 13.13
CA ILE A 388 4.67 18.06 13.88
C ILE A 388 4.79 17.37 15.23
N CYS A 389 5.40 16.19 15.31
CA CYS A 389 5.62 15.49 16.58
C CYS A 389 6.46 16.32 17.55
N GLU A 390 7.54 16.95 17.06
CA GLU A 390 8.42 17.76 17.88
C GLU A 390 7.78 19.07 18.37
N HIS A 391 6.92 19.68 17.57
CA HIS A 391 6.32 20.99 17.84
C HIS A 391 4.87 20.91 18.33
N SER A 392 4.34 19.71 18.54
CA SER A 392 3.05 19.50 19.19
C SER A 392 3.04 20.08 20.62
N GLU A 393 1.85 20.41 21.15
CA GLU A 393 1.71 21.00 22.50
C GLU A 393 2.33 20.11 23.59
N THR A 394 2.12 18.80 23.46
CA THR A 394 2.83 17.78 24.23
C THR A 394 3.74 17.03 23.29
N LYS A 395 5.06 17.23 23.42
CA LYS A 395 6.06 16.60 22.55
C LYS A 395 5.80 15.10 22.42
N LEU A 396 5.63 14.65 21.18
CA LEU A 396 5.38 13.26 20.83
C LEU A 396 6.68 12.57 20.45
N ASP A 397 6.80 11.28 20.78
CA ASP A 397 7.82 10.41 20.21
C ASP A 397 7.41 10.06 18.77
N PRO A 398 8.17 10.46 17.74
CA PRO A 398 7.74 10.27 16.36
C PRO A 398 7.60 8.80 15.96
N VAL A 399 8.54 7.93 16.35
CA VAL A 399 8.51 6.51 15.95
C VAL A 399 7.33 5.81 16.60
N LYS A 400 7.14 6.02 17.91
CA LYS A 400 6.02 5.44 18.65
C LYS A 400 4.68 5.93 18.10
N THR A 401 4.55 7.23 17.87
CA THR A 401 3.32 7.84 17.33
C THR A 401 3.02 7.29 15.94
N PHE A 402 4.03 7.15 15.09
CA PHE A 402 3.88 6.53 13.78
C PHE A 402 3.36 5.10 13.89
N HIS A 403 3.93 4.27 14.76
CA HIS A 403 3.44 2.90 14.93
C HIS A 403 1.98 2.83 15.39
N GLU A 404 1.59 3.67 16.34
CA GLU A 404 0.20 3.75 16.83
C GLU A 404 -0.76 4.19 15.72
N ILE A 405 -0.38 5.20 14.95
CA ILE A 405 -1.18 5.73 13.84
C ILE A 405 -1.31 4.69 12.72
N VAL A 406 -0.21 4.03 12.32
CA VAL A 406 -0.26 3.04 11.24
C VAL A 406 -1.12 1.85 11.65
N ARG A 407 -0.95 1.30 12.87
CA ARG A 407 -1.82 0.19 13.33
C ARG A 407 -3.30 0.56 13.35
N LYS A 408 -3.63 1.82 13.62
CA LYS A 408 -5.03 2.29 13.68
C LYS A 408 -5.64 2.58 12.31
N ASN A 409 -4.84 3.06 11.35
CA ASN A 409 -5.37 3.65 10.11
C ASN A 409 -4.95 2.88 8.84
N PHE A 410 -3.97 1.99 8.91
CA PHE A 410 -3.56 1.14 7.80
C PHE A 410 -4.13 -0.27 8.00
N ARG A 411 -4.69 -0.85 6.93
CA ARG A 411 -5.23 -2.20 6.97
C ARG A 411 -4.11 -3.22 6.86
N GLY A 412 -3.93 -4.05 7.89
CA GLY A 412 -2.94 -5.12 7.93
C GLY A 412 -1.55 -4.69 8.37
N TYR A 413 -0.56 -5.52 8.04
CA TYR A 413 0.84 -5.32 8.41
C TYR A 413 1.67 -4.83 7.23
N LEU A 414 2.77 -4.15 7.52
CA LEU A 414 3.76 -3.83 6.50
C LEU A 414 4.49 -5.11 6.11
N LYS A 415 4.63 -5.38 4.81
CA LYS A 415 5.19 -6.64 4.32
C LYS A 415 6.49 -6.45 3.53
N PRO A 416 7.53 -7.26 3.81
CA PRO A 416 8.77 -7.25 3.04
C PRO A 416 8.56 -7.76 1.59
N PRO A 417 9.56 -7.64 0.71
CA PRO A 417 10.86 -7.00 0.91
C PRO A 417 10.75 -5.50 1.19
N PHE A 418 11.65 -4.99 2.04
CA PHE A 418 11.85 -3.56 2.25
C PHE A 418 13.14 -3.13 1.56
N ASN A 419 13.10 -2.01 0.83
CA ASN A 419 14.30 -1.38 0.29
C ASN A 419 14.96 -0.51 1.36
N THR A 420 15.65 -1.16 2.30
CA THR A 420 16.29 -0.49 3.44
C THR A 420 17.23 0.64 3.02
N GLU A 421 17.97 0.48 1.91
CA GLU A 421 18.88 1.51 1.43
C GLU A 421 18.13 2.77 0.97
N ALA A 422 17.10 2.61 0.13
CA ALA A 422 16.31 3.74 -0.37
C ALA A 422 15.50 4.41 0.75
N ARG A 423 14.85 3.62 1.62
CA ARG A 423 14.12 4.13 2.79
C ARG A 423 15.05 4.90 3.74
N SER A 424 16.28 4.42 3.97
CA SER A 424 17.26 5.13 4.80
C SER A 424 17.71 6.45 4.17
N LYS A 425 17.83 6.55 2.84
CA LYS A 425 18.11 7.83 2.15
C LYS A 425 16.99 8.86 2.34
N ALA A 426 15.75 8.39 2.50
CA ALA A 426 14.60 9.23 2.85
C ALA A 426 14.50 9.56 4.36
N GLY A 427 15.40 9.01 5.19
CA GLY A 427 15.39 9.16 6.64
C GLY A 427 14.50 8.14 7.38
N MET A 428 13.91 7.17 6.68
CA MET A 428 13.08 6.11 7.25
C MET A 428 13.92 4.87 7.56
N THR A 429 14.49 4.82 8.76
CA THR A 429 15.28 3.69 9.28
C THR A 429 14.39 2.47 9.60
N PRO A 430 14.97 1.26 9.76
CA PRO A 430 14.21 0.04 10.06
C PRO A 430 13.29 0.11 11.28
N GLU A 431 13.64 0.90 12.29
CA GLU A 431 12.82 1.12 13.49
C GLU A 431 11.41 1.66 13.20
N TRP A 432 11.23 2.33 12.05
CA TRP A 432 9.93 2.86 11.65
C TRP A 432 8.98 1.76 11.17
N TYR A 433 9.47 0.75 10.44
CA TYR A 433 8.61 -0.18 9.70
C TYR A 433 8.74 -1.65 10.10
N GLU A 434 9.90 -2.12 10.58
CA GLU A 434 10.06 -3.52 11.01
C GLU A 434 9.10 -3.91 12.15
N PRO A 435 8.84 -3.07 13.17
CA PRO A 435 7.87 -3.38 14.24
C PRO A 435 6.40 -3.40 13.80
N LEU A 436 6.13 -3.02 12.55
CA LEU A 436 4.80 -3.04 11.93
C LEU A 436 4.64 -4.24 10.99
N THR A 437 5.63 -5.13 10.94
CA THR A 437 5.50 -6.45 10.32
C THR A 437 4.77 -7.41 11.26
N LYS A 438 4.31 -8.52 10.71
CA LYS A 438 3.68 -9.58 11.48
C LYS A 438 4.69 -10.26 12.42
N THR A 439 4.29 -10.48 13.68
CA THR A 439 5.11 -11.18 14.67
C THR A 439 5.47 -12.59 14.19
N GLY A 440 6.77 -12.89 14.08
CA GLY A 440 7.27 -14.21 13.64
C GLY A 440 7.68 -14.30 12.17
N SER A 441 7.46 -13.27 11.34
CA SER A 441 8.00 -13.23 9.98
C SER A 441 9.49 -12.83 10.04
N ALA A 442 10.39 -13.82 9.95
CA ALA A 442 11.82 -13.55 9.93
C ALA A 442 12.18 -12.70 8.69
N ALA A 443 12.64 -11.47 8.91
CA ALA A 443 13.08 -10.57 7.86
C ALA A 443 14.21 -11.22 7.04
N LYS A 444 13.90 -11.71 5.84
CA LYS A 444 14.93 -12.02 4.85
C LYS A 444 15.37 -10.70 4.21
N SER A 445 16.46 -10.14 4.72
CA SER A 445 17.12 -9.00 4.11
C SER A 445 17.56 -9.37 2.69
N VAL A 446 16.97 -8.73 1.68
CA VAL A 446 17.47 -8.81 0.30
C VAL A 446 18.57 -7.77 0.17
N GLN A 447 19.83 -8.20 0.13
CA GLN A 447 20.92 -7.34 -0.31
C GLN A 447 20.75 -7.07 -1.80
N VAL A 448 20.15 -5.93 -2.15
CA VAL A 448 20.17 -5.41 -3.52
C VAL A 448 21.48 -4.65 -3.68
N SER A 449 22.49 -5.28 -4.28
CA SER A 449 23.70 -4.57 -4.68
C SER A 449 23.35 -3.60 -5.82
N ALA A 450 23.23 -2.31 -5.51
CA ALA A 450 23.18 -1.26 -6.52
C ALA A 450 24.55 -1.14 -7.18
N GLY A 451 24.76 -1.91 -8.26
CA GLY A 451 25.89 -1.73 -9.16
C GLY A 451 25.68 -0.49 -10.03
N VAL A 452 25.77 0.70 -9.42
CA VAL A 452 25.78 1.96 -10.16
C VAL A 452 27.23 2.28 -10.53
N THR A 453 27.64 1.89 -11.74
CA THR A 453 28.88 2.42 -12.32
C THR A 453 28.55 3.74 -13.01
N VAL A 454 28.78 4.85 -12.30
CA VAL A 454 28.79 6.18 -12.93
C VAL A 454 30.02 6.25 -13.82
N HIS A 455 29.83 6.11 -15.14
CA HIS A 455 30.84 6.55 -16.09
C HIS A 455 30.90 8.08 -16.04
N GLN A 456 31.86 8.62 -15.27
CA GLN A 456 32.31 9.99 -15.49
C GLN A 456 33.04 10.03 -16.83
N GLY A 457 32.50 10.82 -17.76
CA GLY A 457 33.16 11.15 -19.01
C GLY A 457 34.19 12.25 -18.82
N SER A 458 35.29 12.08 -19.56
CA SER A 458 36.53 12.89 -19.66
C SER A 458 37.61 12.60 -18.63
#